data_AF-A0A925PH59-F1
#
_entry.id   AF-A0A925PH59-F1
#
_cell.length_a   1.000
_cell.length_b   1.000
_cell.length_c   1.000
_cell.angle_alpha   90.00
_cell.angle_beta   90.00
_cell.angle_gamma   90.00
#
_symmetry.space_group_name_H-M   'P 1'
#
loop_
_entity.id
_entity.type
_entity.pdbx_description
1 polymer ?
#
loop_
_entity_poly.entity_id
_entity_poly.type
_entity_poly.pdbx_seq_one_letter_code
_entity_poly.pdbx_strand_id
1 'polypeptide(L)'
;MLKRDQDWSPGKVEAAFEGGDDNHIALGQKIPVYITYFTLRVNDDGSMSTFNDLYGHDARMNAALSGKGFVPDAWAQNEEMAAAQQWTPPPGRRGRRGSLSNDFTRALFGF
;
A
#
# COMPACT_ATOMS: atom_id res chain seq x y z
N MET A 1 20.41 13.75 -12.95
CA MET A 1 20.63 13.21 -11.59
C MET A 1 22.12 12.98 -11.32
N LEU A 2 22.80 12.08 -12.03
CA LEU A 2 24.23 11.77 -11.81
C LEU A 2 25.17 12.98 -11.85
N LYS A 3 24.98 13.90 -12.82
CA LYS A 3 25.74 15.15 -12.87
C LYS A 3 25.59 16.03 -11.63
N ARG A 4 24.38 16.12 -11.06
CA ARG A 4 24.08 17.03 -9.94
C ARG A 4 24.50 16.44 -8.59
N ASP A 5 24.41 15.12 -8.46
CA ASP A 5 24.65 14.41 -7.20
C ASP A 5 26.08 13.88 -7.06
N GLN A 6 26.67 13.41 -8.16
CA GLN A 6 27.97 12.72 -8.18
C GLN A 6 29.03 13.43 -9.04
N ASP A 7 28.68 14.59 -9.62
CA ASP A 7 29.52 15.37 -10.54
C ASP A 7 29.99 14.59 -11.79
N TRP A 8 29.18 13.64 -12.26
CA TRP A 8 29.48 12.91 -13.49
C TRP A 8 29.28 13.80 -14.72
N SER A 9 30.35 13.97 -15.50
CA SER A 9 30.29 14.62 -16.80
C SER A 9 29.53 13.76 -17.83
N PRO A 10 28.94 14.36 -18.88
CA PRO A 10 28.28 13.60 -19.94
C PRO A 10 29.17 12.52 -20.57
N GLY A 11 30.43 12.86 -20.87
CA GLY A 11 31.38 11.90 -21.46
C GLY A 11 31.74 10.74 -20.51
N LYS A 12 31.73 10.98 -19.19
CA LYS A 12 31.92 9.90 -18.20
C LYS A 12 30.71 8.95 -18.18
N VAL A 13 29.50 9.48 -18.31
CA VAL A 13 28.28 8.67 -18.40
C VAL A 13 28.29 7.85 -19.69
N GLU A 14 28.65 8.46 -20.81
CA GLU A 14 28.75 7.79 -22.12
C GLU A 14 29.77 6.65 -22.10
N ALA A 15 30.99 6.90 -21.60
CA ALA A 15 32.01 5.86 -21.46
C ALA A 15 31.56 4.70 -20.55
N ALA A 16 30.79 4.98 -19.48
CA ALA A 16 30.25 3.94 -18.61
C ALA A 16 29.18 3.09 -19.30
N PHE A 17 28.39 3.67 -20.22
CA PHE A 17 27.46 2.91 -21.06
C PHE A 17 28.19 2.07 -22.11
N GLU A 18 29.19 2.64 -22.79
CA GLU A 18 29.97 1.95 -23.83
C GLU A 18 30.81 0.79 -23.27
N GLY A 19 31.26 0.91 -22.02
CA GLY A 19 32.03 -0.13 -21.34
C GLY A 19 31.26 -1.44 -21.15
N GLY A 20 29.92 -1.41 -21.14
CA GLY A 20 29.07 -2.60 -21.01
C GLY A 20 29.08 -3.29 -19.63
N ASP A 21 29.89 -2.80 -18.70
CA ASP A 21 29.99 -3.30 -17.33
C ASP A 21 28.85 -2.76 -16.44
N ASP A 22 28.53 -3.50 -15.38
CA ASP A 22 27.61 -3.03 -14.34
C ASP A 22 28.27 -1.93 -13.49
N ASN A 23 27.59 -0.79 -13.38
CA ASN A 23 28.09 0.41 -12.71
C ASN A 23 27.19 0.76 -11.52
N HIS A 24 27.58 0.34 -10.31
CA HIS A 24 26.88 0.72 -9.10
C HIS A 24 27.33 2.11 -8.61
N ILE A 25 26.40 3.07 -8.56
CA ILE A 25 26.65 4.44 -8.11
C ILE A 25 25.70 4.76 -6.95
N ALA A 26 26.23 4.83 -5.74
CA ALA A 26 25.46 5.24 -4.57
C ALA A 26 25.13 6.74 -4.65
N LEU A 27 23.88 7.10 -4.31
CA LEU A 27 23.47 8.51 -4.25
C LEU A 27 24.02 9.18 -2.98
N GLY A 28 24.55 10.39 -3.13
CA GLY A 28 25.10 11.19 -2.05
C GLY A 28 24.00 11.83 -1.20
N GLN A 29 22.92 12.27 -1.84
CA GLN A 29 21.74 12.77 -1.16
C GLN A 29 20.64 11.70 -1.06
N LYS A 30 19.92 11.68 0.07
CA LYS A 30 18.75 10.83 0.23
C LYS A 30 17.60 11.37 -0.61
N ILE A 31 17.09 10.55 -1.52
CA ILE A 31 15.88 10.83 -2.29
C ILE A 31 14.74 10.01 -1.65
N PRO A 32 13.71 10.63 -1.05
CA PRO A 32 12.58 9.89 -0.51
C PRO A 32 11.79 9.26 -1.65
N VAL A 33 11.51 7.97 -1.53
CA VAL A 33 10.71 7.19 -2.49
C VAL A 33 9.46 6.71 -1.78
N TYR A 34 8.30 7.09 -2.30
CA TYR A 34 7.00 6.66 -1.81
C TYR A 34 6.31 5.83 -2.88
N ILE A 35 5.95 4.59 -2.55
CA ILE A 35 5.13 3.73 -3.40
C ILE A 35 3.72 3.79 -2.82
N THR A 36 2.84 4.50 -3.52
CA THR A 36 1.47 4.75 -3.07
C THR A 36 0.46 4.23 -4.09
N TYR A 37 -0.70 3.81 -3.60
CA TYR A 37 -1.79 3.30 -4.40
C TYR A 37 -3.05 4.12 -4.14
N PHE A 38 -3.51 4.83 -5.17
CA PHE A 38 -4.71 5.67 -5.10
C PHE A 38 -5.64 5.35 -6.25
N THR A 39 -6.92 5.22 -5.95
CA THR A 39 -8.01 5.01 -6.92
C THR A 39 -8.67 6.32 -7.34
N LEU A 40 -8.25 7.45 -6.77
CA LEU A 40 -8.71 8.79 -7.12
C LEU A 40 -7.57 9.81 -7.02
N ARG A 41 -7.50 10.72 -7.99
CA ARG A 41 -6.54 11.84 -8.02
C ARG A 41 -7.25 13.14 -8.43
N VAL A 42 -6.82 14.25 -7.83
CA VAL A 42 -7.16 15.61 -8.27
C VAL A 42 -6.12 16.07 -9.30
N ASN A 43 -6.60 16.55 -10.45
CA ASN A 43 -5.80 17.10 -11.52
C ASN A 43 -5.45 18.57 -11.26
N ASP A 44 -4.50 19.11 -12.03
CA ASP A 44 -4.01 20.48 -11.85
C ASP A 44 -5.09 21.55 -12.08
N ASP A 45 -6.13 21.23 -12.86
CA ASP A 45 -7.29 22.08 -13.11
C ASP A 45 -8.42 21.96 -12.06
N GLY A 46 -8.21 21.12 -11.03
CA GLY A 46 -9.18 20.85 -9.97
C GLY A 46 -10.23 19.79 -10.33
N SER A 47 -10.19 19.21 -11.53
CA SER A 47 -11.02 18.06 -11.88
C SER A 47 -10.54 16.78 -11.18
N MET A 48 -11.42 15.77 -11.10
CA MET A 48 -11.09 14.48 -10.49
C MET A 48 -11.02 13.38 -11.52
N SER A 49 -10.03 12.50 -11.37
CA SER A 49 -9.91 11.26 -12.13
C SER A 49 -9.97 10.06 -11.20
N THR A 50 -10.79 9.08 -11.56
CA THR A 50 -10.90 7.80 -10.86
C THR A 50 -10.24 6.69 -11.66
N PHE A 51 -9.70 5.70 -10.96
CA PHE A 51 -8.99 4.56 -11.51
C PHE A 51 -9.56 3.25 -10.96
N ASN A 52 -9.35 2.16 -11.69
CA ASN A 52 -9.81 0.85 -11.25
C ASN A 52 -9.08 0.40 -9.96
N ASP A 53 -9.85 -0.12 -9.01
CA ASP A 53 -9.35 -0.70 -7.76
C ASP A 53 -8.88 -2.15 -7.98
N LEU A 54 -7.64 -2.28 -8.44
CA LEU A 54 -6.93 -3.54 -8.68
C LEU A 54 -6.54 -4.30 -7.43
N TYR A 55 -6.78 -3.79 -6.21
CA TYR A 55 -6.50 -4.53 -4.98
C TYR A 55 -7.74 -4.74 -4.11
N GLY A 56 -8.89 -4.20 -4.53
CA GLY A 56 -10.17 -4.34 -3.82
C GLY A 56 -10.23 -3.56 -2.51
N HIS A 57 -9.39 -2.54 -2.31
CA HIS A 57 -9.42 -1.72 -1.09
C HIS A 57 -10.74 -0.95 -0.94
N ASP A 58 -11.23 -0.36 -2.03
CA ASP A 58 -12.45 0.43 -2.05
C ASP A 58 -13.67 -0.47 -1.86
N ALA A 59 -13.67 -1.65 -2.48
CA ALA A 59 -14.74 -2.62 -2.32
C ALA A 59 -14.83 -3.15 -0.87
N ARG A 60 -13.69 -3.43 -0.22
CA ARG A 60 -13.64 -3.78 1.20
C ARG A 60 -14.13 -2.64 2.10
N MET A 61 -13.70 -1.41 1.81
CA MET A 61 -14.13 -0.23 2.56
C MET A 61 -15.65 -0.03 2.44
N ASN A 62 -16.18 -0.09 1.22
CA ASN A 62 -17.61 0.07 0.97
C ASN A 62 -18.44 -1.02 1.66
N ALA A 63 -17.98 -2.28 1.64
CA ALA A 63 -18.63 -3.37 2.36
C ALA A 63 -18.72 -3.08 3.87
N ALA A 64 -17.60 -2.66 4.49
CA ALA A 64 -17.57 -2.30 5.92
C ALA A 64 -18.50 -1.12 6.25
N LEU A 65 -18.51 -0.09 5.40
CA LEU A 65 -19.36 1.09 5.59
C LEU A 65 -20.85 0.81 5.33
N SER A 66 -21.17 -0.06 4.38
CA SER A 66 -22.56 -0.38 4.02
C SER A 66 -23.16 -1.52 4.84
N GLY A 67 -22.37 -2.19 5.68
CA GLY A 67 -22.79 -3.37 6.44
C GLY A 67 -23.08 -4.60 5.57
N LYS A 68 -22.75 -4.54 4.27
CA LYS A 68 -22.90 -5.64 3.32
C LYS A 68 -21.58 -6.41 3.28
N GLY A 69 -21.64 -7.74 3.23
CA GLY A 69 -20.42 -8.56 3.14
C GLY A 69 -19.58 -8.22 1.90
N PHE A 70 -18.25 -8.31 2.04
CA PHE A 70 -17.33 -8.19 0.92
C PHE A 70 -17.25 -9.52 0.16
N VAL A 71 -17.48 -9.49 -1.15
CA VAL A 71 -17.22 -10.63 -2.04
C VAL A 71 -16.00 -10.28 -2.90
N PRO A 72 -14.86 -10.97 -2.74
CA PRO A 72 -13.67 -10.71 -3.55
C PRO A 72 -13.87 -11.14 -4.99
N ASP A 73 -13.31 -10.37 -5.93
CA ASP A 73 -13.19 -10.78 -7.33
C ASP A 73 -12.38 -12.08 -7.44
N ALA A 74 -12.66 -12.90 -8.46
CA ALA A 74 -12.03 -14.22 -8.64
C ALA A 74 -10.49 -14.19 -8.71
N TRP A 75 -9.88 -13.09 -9.18
CA TRP A 75 -8.42 -12.93 -9.23
C TRP A 75 -7.81 -12.52 -7.88
N ALA A 76 -8.62 -12.06 -6.92
CA ALA A 76 -8.21 -11.75 -5.54
C ALA A 76 -8.26 -12.98 -4.61
N GLN A 77 -8.70 -14.13 -5.14
CA GLN A 77 -8.80 -15.40 -4.40
C GLN A 77 -7.51 -16.23 -4.45
N ASN A 78 -6.42 -15.70 -5.00
CA ASN A 78 -5.13 -16.39 -4.88
C ASN A 78 -4.76 -16.49 -3.39
N GLU A 79 -4.73 -17.71 -2.87
CA GLU A 79 -4.60 -18.01 -1.43
C GLU A 79 -3.36 -17.37 -0.78
N GLU A 80 -2.33 -17.09 -1.58
CA GLU A 80 -1.10 -16.40 -1.18
C GLU A 80 -1.33 -14.92 -0.77
N MET A 81 -2.21 -14.19 -1.46
CA MET A 81 -2.54 -12.78 -1.13
C MET A 81 -3.53 -12.68 0.03
N ALA A 82 -4.42 -13.67 0.16
CA ALA A 82 -5.37 -13.78 1.26
C ALA A 82 -4.65 -14.08 2.60
N ALA A 83 -3.60 -14.91 2.57
CA ALA A 83 -2.79 -15.24 3.73
C ALA A 83 -2.00 -14.03 4.28
N ALA A 84 -1.56 -13.13 3.40
CA ALA A 84 -0.84 -11.90 3.80
C ALA A 84 -1.74 -10.85 4.49
N GLN A 85 -3.07 -11.01 4.44
CA GLN A 85 -4.06 -10.09 5.02
C GLN A 85 -4.74 -10.62 6.29
N GLN A 86 -4.41 -11.85 6.72
CA GLN A 86 -4.91 -12.40 7.98
C GLN A 86 -4.03 -11.89 9.12
N TRP A 87 -4.56 -10.99 9.95
CA TRP A 87 -3.94 -10.65 11.23
C TRP A 87 -4.02 -11.85 12.17
N THR A 88 -2.88 -12.51 12.40
CA THR A 88 -2.76 -13.60 13.38
C THR A 88 -2.32 -13.02 14.73
N PRO A 89 -3.14 -13.08 15.79
CA PRO A 89 -2.68 -12.66 17.12
C PRO A 89 -1.53 -13.55 17.59
N PRO A 90 -0.51 -12.99 18.29
CA PRO A 90 0.61 -13.77 18.80
C PRO A 90 0.12 -14.85 19.79
N PRO A 91 0.71 -16.06 19.79
CA PRO A 91 0.23 -17.15 20.61
C PRO A 91 0.66 -16.92 22.06
N GLY A 92 -0.28 -16.52 22.92
CA GLY A 92 0.01 -16.45 24.35
C GLY A 92 -1.02 -15.71 25.21
N ARG A 93 -2.14 -16.37 25.51
CA ARG A 93 -2.71 -16.54 26.87
C ARG A 93 -4.14 -17.11 26.77
N ARG A 94 -4.29 -18.40 27.06
CA ARG A 94 -5.58 -19.03 27.38
C ARG A 94 -6.15 -18.38 28.64
N GLY A 95 -7.36 -17.81 28.54
CA GLY A 95 -8.09 -17.30 29.71
C GLY A 95 -9.56 -17.02 29.42
N ARG A 96 -10.41 -17.99 29.77
CA ARG A 96 -11.87 -17.93 29.99
C ARG A 96 -12.77 -17.34 28.89
N ARG A 97 -13.46 -18.27 28.22
CA ARG A 97 -14.72 -18.07 27.51
C ARG A 97 -15.78 -17.53 28.49
N GLY A 98 -16.09 -16.24 28.39
CA GLY A 98 -17.24 -15.59 29.03
C GLY A 98 -18.03 -14.88 27.94
N SER A 99 -19.34 -15.10 27.90
CA SER A 99 -20.30 -14.49 26.98
C SER A 99 -20.12 -12.97 26.95
N LEU A 100 -19.61 -12.41 25.84
CA LEU A 100 -19.58 -10.97 25.62
C LEU A 100 -20.91 -10.56 24.98
N SER A 101 -21.82 -10.11 25.85
CA SER A 101 -22.90 -9.21 25.45
C SER A 101 -22.31 -7.96 24.80
N ASN A 102 -23.06 -7.40 23.84
CA ASN A 102 -22.73 -6.22 23.05
C ASN A 102 -22.49 -4.96 23.91
N ASP A 103 -21.27 -4.81 24.43
CA ASP A 103 -20.88 -3.63 25.23
C ASP A 103 -20.21 -2.52 24.41
N PHE A 104 -19.91 -2.78 23.12
CA PHE A 104 -19.28 -1.77 22.23
C PHE A 104 -20.25 -0.67 21.79
N THR A 105 -21.55 -0.96 21.66
CA THR A 105 -22.57 0.01 21.26
C THR A 105 -23.00 0.93 22.41
N ARG A 106 -22.83 0.53 23.68
CA ARG A 106 -23.16 1.35 24.86
C ARG A 106 -22.13 2.42 25.18
N ALA A 107 -20.87 2.23 24.81
CA ALA A 107 -19.82 3.25 25.00
C ALA A 107 -19.92 4.41 24.00
N LEU A 108 -20.62 4.22 22.87
CA LEU A 108 -20.66 5.19 21.77
C LEU A 108 -21.92 6.07 21.76
N PHE A 109 -23.03 5.60 22.34
CA PHE A 109 -24.30 6.33 22.38
C PHE A 109 -24.92 6.23 23.79
N GLY A 110 -24.30 6.90 24.75
CA GLY A 110 -24.81 6.98 26.11
C GLY A 110 -26.08 7.82 26.19
N PHE A 111 -27.23 7.14 26.31
CA PHE A 111 -28.43 7.52 27.07
C PHE A 111 -29.13 6.25 27.58
#